data_AF-A0A2G6FYH8-F1
#
_entry.id   AF-A0A2G6FYH8-F1
#
_cell.length_a   1.000
_cell.length_b   1.000
_cell.length_c   1.000
_cell.angle_alpha   90.00
_cell.angle_beta   90.00
_cell.angle_gamma   90.00
#
_symmetry.space_group_name_H-M   'P 1'
#
loop_
_entity.id
_entity.type
_entity.pdbx_description
1 polymer ?
#
loop_
_entity_poly.entity_id
_entity_poly.type
_entity_poly.pdbx_seq_one_letter_code
_entity_poly.pdbx_strand_id
1 'polypeptide(L)'
;MIHQFKKGDLNFVVDVNSGAIHCVDDMAYDVIARYQTQDKAALVDTLSEKYPKDALEQSYREVTTLVDKKQLFSANHVLDSAKFLNRSFVVKALCLHVAHDCNLRCEYCFAAQGNFHGDNLLMPLEVGKRALDFLVANSGNRRQLEVDLFGGEPTMNWEVCKQLVEYGKALEFEHNKLIRFTITTNGLLLNDEKIDYINRHFHNVVLSIDGRREINDAMRPIAGGTGSYDIIAPKFKQLVAGRGDKSYYVRGTFTNRNIDFDRDVLHLADLGFKETSVEPVVSSPDDLFSLSEADLPAIY
;
A
#
# COMPACT_ATOMS: atom_id res chain seq x y z
N MET A 1 17.95 0.48 -19.03
CA MET A 1 18.57 0.48 -17.69
C MET A 1 18.29 -0.87 -17.07
N ILE A 2 19.29 -1.54 -16.50
CA ILE A 2 19.14 -2.83 -15.82
C ILE A 2 19.33 -2.61 -14.32
N HIS A 3 18.53 -3.31 -13.51
CA HIS A 3 18.78 -3.50 -12.10
C HIS A 3 19.07 -4.98 -11.82
N GLN A 4 20.21 -5.27 -11.20
CA GLN A 4 20.64 -6.62 -10.84
C GLN A 4 20.74 -6.74 -9.32
N PHE A 5 20.18 -7.82 -8.77
CA PHE A 5 20.33 -8.14 -7.35
C PHE A 5 20.25 -9.65 -7.13
N LYS A 6 20.76 -10.11 -5.98
CA LYS A 6 20.69 -11.50 -5.54
C LYS A 6 19.79 -11.62 -4.31
N LYS A 7 18.96 -12.66 -4.23
CA LYS A 7 18.16 -12.97 -3.04
C LYS A 7 18.13 -14.48 -2.83
N GLY A 8 18.67 -14.93 -1.69
CA GLY A 8 18.99 -16.34 -1.49
C GLY A 8 19.96 -16.83 -2.56
N ASP A 9 19.69 -18.00 -3.14
CA ASP A 9 20.50 -18.60 -4.20
C ASP A 9 20.09 -18.14 -5.63
N LEU A 10 19.20 -17.14 -5.74
CA LEU A 10 18.66 -16.68 -7.01
C LEU A 10 19.28 -15.35 -7.44
N ASN A 11 19.58 -15.24 -8.73
CA ASN A 11 20.06 -14.02 -9.36
C ASN A 11 18.95 -13.39 -10.22
N PHE A 12 18.54 -12.17 -9.87
CA PHE A 12 17.50 -11.45 -10.58
C PHE A 12 18.08 -10.33 -11.44
N VAL A 13 17.53 -10.22 -12.66
CA VAL A 13 17.83 -9.14 -13.61
C VAL A 13 16.52 -8.52 -14.05
N VAL A 14 16.36 -7.22 -13.79
CA VAL A 14 15.18 -6.45 -14.16
C VAL A 14 15.56 -5.45 -15.25
N ASP A 15 14.94 -5.57 -16.43
CA ASP A 15 14.98 -4.52 -17.43
C ASP A 15 13.93 -3.47 -17.13
N VAL A 16 14.38 -2.31 -16.65
CA VAL A 16 13.48 -1.30 -16.06
C VAL A 16 12.51 -0.72 -17.07
N ASN A 17 12.92 -0.57 -18.32
CA ASN A 17 12.13 0.11 -19.33
C ASN A 17 11.05 -0.80 -19.94
N SER A 18 11.32 -2.11 -20.08
CA SER A 18 10.33 -3.09 -20.58
C SER A 18 9.52 -3.73 -19.46
N GLY A 19 10.01 -3.70 -18.21
CA GLY A 19 9.43 -4.44 -17.09
C GLY A 19 9.73 -5.94 -17.12
N ALA A 20 10.58 -6.42 -18.02
CA ALA A 20 10.99 -7.82 -18.06
C ALA A 20 11.82 -8.18 -16.83
N ILE A 21 11.54 -9.34 -16.24
CA ILE A 21 12.25 -9.90 -15.08
C ILE A 21 12.79 -11.26 -15.49
N HIS A 22 14.09 -11.48 -15.25
CA HIS A 22 14.77 -12.73 -15.53
C HIS A 22 15.38 -13.27 -14.24
N CYS A 23 15.22 -14.57 -14.02
CA CYS A 23 16.01 -15.33 -13.05
C CYS A 23 17.07 -16.08 -13.84
N VAL A 24 18.35 -15.81 -13.56
CA VAL A 24 19.48 -16.28 -14.38
C VAL A 24 20.50 -17.05 -13.54
N ASP A 25 21.35 -17.83 -14.18
CA ASP A 25 22.51 -18.43 -13.51
C ASP A 25 23.61 -17.38 -13.23
N ASP A 26 24.65 -17.76 -12.49
CA ASP A 26 25.76 -16.85 -12.15
C ASP A 26 26.53 -16.36 -13.38
N MET A 27 26.65 -17.20 -14.40
CA MET A 27 27.37 -16.87 -15.63
C MET A 27 26.63 -15.78 -16.42
N ALA A 28 25.35 -15.98 -16.71
CA ALA A 28 24.52 -14.98 -17.36
C ALA A 28 24.41 -13.70 -16.55
N TYR A 29 24.36 -13.78 -15.21
CA TYR A 29 24.39 -12.60 -14.34
C TYR A 29 25.67 -11.77 -14.53
N ASP A 30 26.83 -12.44 -14.58
CA ASP A 30 28.14 -11.80 -14.78
C ASP A 30 28.31 -11.25 -16.21
N VAL A 31 27.77 -11.94 -17.22
CA VAL A 31 27.76 -11.51 -18.63
C VAL A 31 26.90 -10.25 -18.78
N ILE A 32 25.68 -10.25 -18.24
CA ILE A 32 24.76 -9.11 -18.34
C ILE A 32 25.37 -7.86 -17.70
N ALA A 33 26.02 -7.99 -16.54
CA ALA A 33 26.64 -6.87 -15.83
C ALA A 33 27.73 -6.13 -16.66
N ARG A 34 28.30 -6.82 -17.66
CA ARG A 34 29.39 -6.31 -18.52
C ARG A 34 28.96 -6.05 -19.96
N TYR A 35 27.76 -6.49 -20.33
CA TYR A 35 27.30 -6.53 -21.73
C TYR A 35 27.34 -5.16 -22.43
N GLN A 36 27.04 -4.06 -21.72
CA GLN A 36 27.08 -2.72 -22.31
C GLN A 36 28.43 -2.02 -22.21
N THR A 37 29.33 -2.49 -21.34
CA THR A 37 30.60 -1.80 -21.01
C THR A 37 31.81 -2.46 -21.65
N GLN A 38 31.68 -3.70 -22.14
CA GLN A 38 32.75 -4.46 -22.77
C GLN A 38 32.25 -5.06 -24.09
N ASP A 39 33.14 -5.15 -25.09
CA ASP A 39 32.85 -5.97 -26.27
C ASP A 39 32.91 -7.47 -25.95
N LYS A 40 32.39 -8.31 -26.85
CA LYS A 40 32.32 -9.77 -26.65
C LYS A 40 33.68 -10.38 -26.32
N ALA A 41 34.75 -9.99 -27.02
CA ALA A 41 36.05 -10.63 -26.87
C ALA A 41 36.67 -10.30 -25.50
N ALA A 42 36.61 -9.02 -25.11
CA ALA A 42 37.09 -8.55 -23.81
C ALA A 42 36.29 -9.17 -22.65
N LEU A 43 34.96 -9.27 -22.80
CA LEU A 43 34.08 -9.89 -21.80
C LEU A 43 34.41 -11.38 -21.62
N VAL A 44 34.52 -12.13 -22.71
CA VAL A 44 34.84 -13.56 -22.68
C VAL A 44 36.22 -13.77 -22.05
N ASP A 45 37.22 -12.96 -22.40
CA ASP A 45 38.56 -13.10 -21.83
C ASP A 45 38.54 -12.83 -20.31
N THR A 46 37.90 -11.75 -19.88
CA THR A 46 37.74 -11.38 -18.46
C THR A 46 37.06 -12.48 -17.65
N LEU A 47 35.97 -13.05 -18.16
CA LEU A 47 35.19 -14.06 -17.44
C LEU A 47 35.75 -15.47 -17.58
N SER A 48 36.72 -15.70 -18.46
CA SER A 48 37.28 -17.04 -18.74
C SER A 48 38.09 -17.62 -17.59
N GLU A 49 38.50 -16.80 -16.62
CA GLU A 49 39.10 -17.26 -15.37
C GLU A 49 38.09 -18.01 -14.48
N LYS A 50 36.79 -17.72 -14.64
CA LYS A 50 35.70 -18.25 -13.82
C LYS A 50 34.83 -19.27 -14.56
N TYR A 51 34.66 -19.13 -15.86
CA TYR A 51 33.76 -19.96 -16.67
C TYR A 51 34.41 -20.44 -17.98
N PRO A 52 34.02 -21.61 -18.53
CA PRO A 52 34.49 -22.07 -19.83
C PRO A 52 34.17 -21.08 -20.96
N LYS A 53 35.13 -20.86 -21.87
CA LYS A 53 34.99 -19.88 -22.96
C LYS A 53 33.81 -20.18 -23.90
N ASP A 54 33.60 -21.44 -24.23
CA ASP A 54 32.47 -21.90 -25.06
C ASP A 54 31.11 -21.64 -24.40
N ALA A 55 31.00 -21.87 -23.08
CA ALA A 55 29.81 -21.55 -22.31
C ALA A 55 29.55 -20.04 -22.25
N LEU A 56 30.60 -19.22 -22.07
CA LEU A 56 30.49 -17.76 -22.10
C LEU A 56 30.02 -17.24 -23.46
N GLU A 57 30.52 -17.83 -24.54
CA GLU A 57 30.06 -17.49 -25.89
C GLU A 57 28.58 -17.84 -26.11
N GLN A 58 28.12 -18.96 -25.56
CA GLN A 58 26.71 -19.31 -25.57
C GLN A 58 25.88 -18.30 -24.76
N SER A 59 26.27 -18.04 -23.50
CA SER A 59 25.58 -17.11 -22.62
C SER A 59 25.49 -15.70 -23.24
N TYR A 60 26.58 -15.21 -23.84
CA TYR A 60 26.57 -13.93 -24.56
C TYR A 60 25.54 -13.91 -25.69
N ARG A 61 25.42 -14.99 -26.49
CA ARG A 61 24.41 -15.08 -27.57
C ARG A 61 22.99 -15.08 -27.04
N GLU A 62 22.74 -15.76 -25.92
CA GLU A 62 21.44 -15.78 -25.25
C GLU A 62 21.08 -14.38 -24.75
N VAL A 63 22.02 -13.68 -24.11
CA VAL A 63 21.85 -12.28 -23.70
C VAL A 63 21.58 -11.37 -24.90
N THR A 64 22.36 -11.47 -25.98
CA THR A 64 22.12 -10.70 -27.22
C THR A 64 20.72 -10.97 -27.77
N THR A 65 20.26 -12.22 -27.77
CA THR A 65 18.90 -12.57 -28.21
C THR A 65 17.84 -11.85 -27.37
N LEU A 66 18.03 -11.71 -26.06
CA LEU A 66 17.12 -10.95 -25.19
C LEU A 66 17.19 -9.44 -25.47
N VAL A 67 18.36 -8.90 -25.80
CA VAL A 67 18.51 -7.50 -26.23
C VAL A 67 17.77 -7.23 -27.52
N ASP A 68 17.93 -8.09 -28.52
CA ASP A 68 17.26 -7.97 -29.82
C ASP A 68 15.73 -8.06 -29.67
N LYS A 69 15.26 -8.90 -28.72
CA LYS A 69 13.85 -8.99 -28.34
C LYS A 69 13.36 -7.84 -27.45
N LYS A 70 14.21 -6.87 -27.11
CA LYS A 70 13.92 -5.74 -26.22
C LYS A 70 13.48 -6.16 -24.81
N GLN A 71 14.01 -7.29 -24.34
CA GLN A 71 13.77 -7.82 -22.99
C GLN A 71 14.97 -7.60 -22.05
N LEU A 72 16.10 -7.12 -22.59
CA LEU A 72 17.23 -6.59 -21.83
C LEU A 72 17.74 -5.32 -22.51
N PHE A 73 18.16 -4.36 -21.70
CA PHE A 73 18.67 -3.05 -22.14
C PHE A 73 17.71 -2.31 -23.08
N SER A 74 16.40 -2.45 -22.86
CA SER A 74 15.42 -1.83 -23.73
C SER A 74 15.48 -0.30 -23.65
N ALA A 75 15.22 0.36 -24.78
CA ALA A 75 15.23 1.81 -24.86
C ALA A 75 14.09 2.40 -24.03
N ASN A 76 14.32 3.55 -23.41
CA ASN A 76 13.25 4.30 -22.79
C ASN A 76 12.36 4.89 -23.90
N HIS A 77 11.15 4.36 -24.05
CA HIS A 77 10.13 5.00 -24.86
C HIS A 77 9.62 6.21 -24.08
N VAL A 78 10.23 7.38 -24.31
CA VAL A 78 9.77 8.64 -23.75
C VAL A 78 8.28 8.78 -24.05
N LEU A 79 7.45 8.74 -23.01
CA LEU A 79 6.05 9.15 -23.11
C LEU A 79 6.05 10.56 -23.67
N ASP A 80 5.34 10.78 -24.78
CA ASP A 80 5.17 12.09 -25.42
C ASP A 80 4.68 13.10 -24.37
N SER A 81 5.62 13.80 -23.75
CA SER A 81 5.41 14.55 -22.51
C SER A 81 4.45 15.69 -22.75
N ALA A 82 4.42 16.25 -23.96
CA ALA A 82 3.46 17.27 -24.37
C ALA A 82 2.00 16.78 -24.29
N LYS A 83 1.73 15.52 -24.65
CA LYS A 83 0.39 14.93 -24.52
C LYS A 83 0.03 14.60 -23.06
N PHE A 84 1.01 14.34 -22.21
CA PHE A 84 0.79 14.09 -20.80
C PHE A 84 0.55 15.39 -20.03
N LEU A 85 1.31 16.44 -20.33
CA LEU A 85 1.23 17.77 -19.71
C LEU A 85 -0.07 18.50 -20.02
N ASN A 86 -0.67 18.25 -21.19
CA ASN A 86 -1.91 18.91 -21.63
C ASN A 86 -3.20 18.16 -21.25
N ARG A 87 -3.14 17.16 -20.33
CA ARG A 87 -4.34 16.44 -19.89
C ARG A 87 -5.13 17.25 -18.87
N SER A 88 -6.44 17.34 -19.08
CA SER A 88 -7.36 17.79 -18.03
C SER A 88 -7.30 16.79 -16.86
N PHE A 89 -7.06 17.31 -15.66
CA PHE A 89 -7.05 16.49 -14.45
C PHE A 89 -8.45 15.97 -14.16
N VAL A 90 -8.51 14.71 -13.75
CA VAL A 90 -9.77 14.04 -13.42
C VAL A 90 -9.66 13.52 -12.00
N VAL A 91 -10.58 13.94 -11.13
CA VAL A 91 -10.62 13.48 -9.74
C VAL A 91 -11.24 12.08 -9.73
N LYS A 92 -10.44 11.09 -9.33
CA LYS A 92 -10.85 9.67 -9.29
C LYS A 92 -11.32 9.21 -7.91
N ALA A 93 -10.84 9.86 -6.86
CA ALA A 93 -11.05 9.45 -5.49
C ALA A 93 -11.03 10.64 -4.54
N LEU A 94 -11.73 10.52 -3.41
CA LEU A 94 -11.61 11.42 -2.26
C LEU A 94 -11.35 10.62 -0.99
N CYS A 95 -10.46 11.14 -0.14
CA CYS A 95 -10.33 10.73 1.25
C CYS A 95 -11.08 11.78 2.10
N LEU A 96 -12.20 11.38 2.69
CA LEU A 96 -13.05 12.26 3.50
C LEU A 96 -12.72 12.09 4.97
N HIS A 97 -12.14 13.12 5.58
CA HIS A 97 -11.90 13.14 7.01
C HIS A 97 -13.20 13.43 7.75
N VAL A 98 -14.04 12.40 7.94
CA VAL A 98 -15.37 12.54 8.53
C VAL A 98 -15.33 12.84 10.03
N ALA A 99 -14.18 12.61 10.67
CA ALA A 99 -13.88 13.02 12.03
C ALA A 99 -12.44 13.54 12.12
N HIS A 100 -12.25 14.72 12.68
CA HIS A 100 -10.98 15.23 13.19
C HIS A 100 -10.90 15.00 14.71
N ASP A 101 -11.26 13.81 15.16
CA ASP A 101 -11.13 13.34 16.54
C ASP A 101 -10.97 11.83 16.51
N CYS A 102 -10.35 11.27 17.56
CA CYS A 102 -10.12 9.84 17.67
C CYS A 102 -10.23 9.41 19.14
N ASN A 103 -10.66 8.17 19.36
CA ASN A 103 -10.70 7.52 20.67
C ASN A 103 -9.42 6.72 20.98
N LEU A 104 -8.44 6.70 20.07
CA LEU A 104 -7.06 6.25 20.31
C LEU A 104 -6.12 7.45 20.39
N ARG A 105 -4.95 7.24 21.00
CA ARG A 105 -3.84 8.20 21.08
C ARG A 105 -2.58 7.56 20.48
N CYS A 106 -2.68 7.10 19.23
CA CYS A 106 -1.57 6.36 18.61
C CYS A 106 -0.29 7.23 18.55
N GLU A 107 0.84 6.62 18.92
CA GLU A 107 2.11 7.31 19.16
C GLU A 107 2.74 7.84 17.85
N TYR A 108 2.64 7.07 16.77
CA TYR A 108 3.16 7.44 15.45
C TYR A 108 2.16 8.21 14.58
N CYS A 109 1.00 8.60 15.11
CA CYS A 109 -0.13 9.06 14.31
C CYS A 109 0.18 10.35 13.54
N PHE A 110 0.34 10.25 12.21
CA PHE A 110 0.51 11.43 11.35
C PHE A 110 -0.67 12.40 11.42
N ALA A 111 -1.86 11.92 11.82
CA ALA A 111 -3.06 12.72 12.01
C ALA A 111 -3.09 13.45 13.37
N ALA A 112 -1.96 13.57 14.07
CA ALA A 112 -1.86 14.18 15.40
C ALA A 112 -2.91 13.62 16.38
N GLN A 113 -3.01 12.29 16.45
CA GLN A 113 -3.99 11.57 17.27
C GLN A 113 -5.46 11.86 16.88
N GLY A 114 -5.69 12.34 15.66
CA GLY A 114 -7.00 12.46 15.01
C GLY A 114 -7.35 13.87 14.56
N ASN A 115 -6.80 14.92 15.18
CA ASN A 115 -7.21 16.30 14.93
C ASN A 115 -6.44 17.02 13.82
N PHE A 116 -5.41 16.38 13.23
CA PHE A 116 -4.57 16.95 12.17
C PHE A 116 -3.98 18.33 12.53
N HIS A 117 -3.61 18.52 13.80
CA HIS A 117 -3.13 19.78 14.37
C HIS A 117 -4.17 20.93 14.38
N GLY A 118 -5.45 20.59 14.20
CA GLY A 118 -6.58 21.52 14.28
C GLY A 118 -7.50 21.23 15.46
N ASP A 119 -8.74 21.73 15.34
CA ASP A 119 -9.79 21.54 16.33
C ASP A 119 -10.42 20.15 16.22
N ASN A 120 -10.89 19.62 17.35
CA ASN A 120 -11.65 18.39 17.38
C ASN A 120 -13.04 18.61 16.78
N LEU A 121 -13.27 18.11 15.56
CA LEU A 121 -14.49 18.38 14.80
C LEU A 121 -15.04 17.12 14.12
N LEU A 122 -16.37 17.04 14.00
CA LEU A 122 -17.02 16.04 13.16
C LEU A 122 -17.53 16.70 11.90
N MET A 123 -17.30 16.09 10.74
CA MET A 123 -17.76 16.62 9.45
C MET A 123 -19.30 16.71 9.44
N PRO A 124 -19.88 17.90 9.19
CA PRO A 124 -21.31 18.02 8.96
C PRO A 124 -21.71 17.30 7.66
N LEU A 125 -22.88 16.66 7.66
CA LEU A 125 -23.39 15.92 6.49
C LEU A 125 -23.31 16.72 5.19
N GLU A 126 -23.71 17.99 5.22
CA GLU A 126 -23.75 18.85 4.04
C GLU A 126 -22.36 19.12 3.44
N VAL A 127 -21.30 19.10 4.25
CA VAL A 127 -19.93 19.18 3.74
C VAL A 127 -19.56 17.92 2.98
N GLY A 128 -19.90 16.74 3.52
CA GLY A 128 -19.65 15.47 2.87
C GLY A 128 -20.45 15.30 1.56
N LYS A 129 -21.72 15.73 1.52
CA LYS A 129 -22.53 15.74 0.28
C LYS A 129 -21.87 16.60 -0.80
N ARG A 130 -21.49 17.83 -0.45
CA ARG A 130 -20.77 18.73 -1.37
C ARG A 130 -19.45 18.14 -1.87
N ALA A 131 -18.76 17.35 -1.05
CA ALA A 131 -17.55 16.64 -1.46
C ALA A 131 -17.86 15.53 -2.48
N LEU A 132 -18.96 14.79 -2.30
CA LEU A 132 -19.40 13.78 -3.27
C LEU A 132 -19.87 14.42 -4.59
N ASP A 133 -20.58 15.54 -4.53
CA ASP A 133 -20.95 16.33 -5.73
C ASP A 133 -19.71 16.80 -6.47
N PHE A 134 -18.73 17.33 -5.74
CA PHE A 134 -17.44 17.74 -6.29
C PHE A 134 -16.74 16.57 -6.99
N LEU A 135 -16.68 15.40 -6.36
CA LEU A 135 -16.07 14.21 -6.95
C LEU A 135 -16.76 13.82 -8.26
N VAL A 136 -18.08 13.76 -8.28
CA VAL A 136 -18.85 13.40 -9.48
C VAL A 136 -18.63 14.42 -10.60
N ALA A 137 -18.75 15.72 -10.29
CA ALA A 137 -18.58 16.81 -11.25
C ALA A 137 -17.16 16.86 -11.86
N ASN A 138 -16.13 16.51 -11.07
CA ASN A 138 -14.73 16.57 -11.50
C ASN A 138 -14.17 15.22 -11.96
N SER A 139 -15.02 14.20 -12.09
CA SER A 139 -14.61 12.85 -12.54
C SER A 139 -14.69 12.61 -14.04
N GLY A 140 -15.15 13.60 -14.82
CA GLY A 140 -15.30 13.48 -16.27
C GLY A 140 -16.08 12.23 -16.67
N ASN A 141 -15.58 11.49 -17.68
CA ASN A 141 -16.19 10.25 -18.15
C ASN A 141 -15.83 9.01 -17.30
N ARG A 142 -15.06 9.17 -16.21
CA ARG A 142 -14.72 8.05 -15.34
C ARG A 142 -15.96 7.58 -14.61
N ARG A 143 -16.32 6.31 -14.81
CA ARG A 143 -17.49 5.69 -14.15
C ARG A 143 -17.19 5.27 -12.72
N GLN A 144 -16.03 4.64 -12.49
CA GLN A 144 -15.65 4.11 -11.19
C GLN A 144 -14.95 5.17 -10.35
N LEU A 145 -15.56 5.55 -9.23
CA LEU A 145 -15.06 6.53 -8.29
C LEU A 145 -14.83 5.85 -6.94
N GLU A 146 -13.92 6.40 -6.14
CA GLU A 146 -13.57 5.85 -4.83
C GLU A 146 -13.75 6.91 -3.76
N VAL A 147 -14.32 6.51 -2.62
CA VAL A 147 -14.48 7.39 -1.46
C VAL A 147 -14.00 6.62 -0.25
N ASP A 148 -12.91 7.09 0.35
CA ASP A 148 -12.43 6.57 1.63
C ASP A 148 -12.97 7.43 2.77
N LEU A 149 -13.72 6.82 3.67
CA LEU A 149 -14.15 7.45 4.91
C LEU A 149 -13.04 7.27 5.94
N PHE A 150 -12.37 8.37 6.24
CA PHE A 150 -11.12 8.45 6.99
C PHE A 150 -11.20 9.55 8.07
N GLY A 151 -10.05 9.93 8.62
CA GLY A 151 -9.88 11.03 9.56
C GLY A 151 -9.05 10.57 10.77
N GLY A 152 -9.50 10.93 11.96
CA GLY A 152 -9.13 10.23 13.19
C GLY A 152 -9.83 8.88 13.25
N GLU A 153 -11.05 8.83 13.79
CA GLU A 153 -11.88 7.62 13.77
C GLU A 153 -13.24 7.86 13.10
N PRO A 154 -13.48 7.37 11.86
CA PRO A 154 -14.71 7.63 11.15
C PRO A 154 -15.95 7.07 11.83
N THR A 155 -15.83 5.96 12.58
CA THR A 155 -16.97 5.38 13.29
C THR A 155 -17.46 6.22 14.48
N MET A 156 -16.76 7.30 14.85
CA MET A 156 -17.27 8.33 15.77
C MET A 156 -18.36 9.20 15.12
N ASN A 157 -18.34 9.35 13.78
CA ASN A 157 -19.34 10.07 13.01
C ASN A 157 -20.20 9.11 12.17
N TRP A 158 -20.66 8.03 12.80
CA TRP A 158 -21.25 6.88 12.10
C TRP A 158 -22.50 7.22 11.29
N GLU A 159 -23.39 8.06 11.81
CA GLU A 159 -24.62 8.44 11.10
C GLU A 159 -24.33 9.22 9.81
N VAL A 160 -23.34 10.13 9.83
CA VAL A 160 -22.89 10.82 8.63
C VAL A 160 -22.27 9.83 7.65
N CYS A 161 -21.46 8.88 8.11
CA CYS A 161 -20.91 7.83 7.24
C CYS A 161 -22.02 7.06 6.49
N LYS A 162 -23.06 6.61 7.19
CA LYS A 162 -24.21 5.92 6.58
C LYS A 162 -24.92 6.81 5.56
N GLN A 163 -25.22 8.05 5.94
CA GLN A 163 -25.92 9.01 5.09
C GLN A 163 -25.13 9.38 3.83
N LEU A 164 -23.79 9.45 3.91
CA LEU A 164 -22.93 9.70 2.75
C LEU A 164 -22.90 8.50 1.79
N VAL A 165 -22.91 7.27 2.30
CA VAL A 165 -23.02 6.07 1.45
C VAL A 165 -24.34 6.06 0.70
N GLU A 166 -25.46 6.33 1.38
CA GLU A 166 -26.78 6.37 0.73
C GLU A 166 -26.89 7.53 -0.26
N TYR A 167 -26.32 8.70 0.06
CA TYR A 167 -26.25 9.82 -0.89
C TYR A 167 -25.39 9.48 -2.13
N GLY A 168 -24.24 8.83 -1.92
CA GLY A 168 -23.38 8.37 -3.02
C GLY A 168 -24.11 7.42 -3.97
N LYS A 169 -24.89 6.46 -3.44
CA LYS A 169 -25.73 5.58 -4.27
C LYS A 169 -26.77 6.34 -5.11
N ALA A 170 -27.34 7.42 -4.56
CA ALA A 170 -28.26 8.25 -5.34
C ALA A 170 -27.54 8.92 -6.52
N LEU A 171 -26.32 9.43 -6.29
CA LEU A 171 -25.48 10.01 -7.35
C LEU A 171 -25.05 8.98 -8.41
N GLU A 172 -24.84 7.73 -8.03
CA GLU A 172 -24.53 6.65 -8.99
C GLU A 172 -25.63 6.52 -10.05
N PHE A 173 -26.89 6.53 -9.60
CA PHE A 173 -28.06 6.41 -10.48
C PHE A 173 -28.22 7.64 -11.38
N GLU A 174 -28.10 8.84 -10.80
CA GLU A 174 -28.28 10.11 -11.53
C GLU A 174 -27.20 10.34 -12.60
N HIS A 175 -25.94 10.02 -12.29
CA HIS A 175 -24.79 10.38 -13.12
C HIS A 175 -24.11 9.19 -13.81
N ASN A 176 -24.72 8.00 -13.77
CA ASN A 176 -24.15 6.76 -14.29
C ASN A 176 -22.71 6.51 -13.77
N LYS A 177 -22.55 6.63 -12.45
CA LYS A 177 -21.30 6.36 -11.73
C LYS A 177 -21.37 5.05 -10.96
N LEU A 178 -20.22 4.62 -10.44
CA LEU A 178 -20.08 3.53 -9.46
C LEU A 178 -19.09 4.00 -8.40
N ILE A 179 -19.59 4.40 -7.24
CA ILE A 179 -18.85 4.92 -6.10
C ILE A 179 -18.56 3.78 -5.13
N ARG A 180 -17.30 3.36 -5.07
CA ARG A 180 -16.82 2.35 -4.13
C ARG A 180 -16.40 3.02 -2.84
N PHE A 181 -17.17 2.76 -1.78
CA PHE A 181 -16.84 3.24 -0.45
C PHE A 181 -15.86 2.29 0.25
N THR A 182 -14.82 2.88 0.82
CA THR A 182 -13.89 2.27 1.77
C THR A 182 -14.07 2.96 3.12
N ILE A 183 -13.87 2.22 4.22
CA ILE A 183 -13.74 2.81 5.55
C ILE A 183 -12.47 2.29 6.20
N THR A 184 -11.70 3.20 6.77
CA THR A 184 -10.52 2.86 7.58
C THR A 184 -10.83 3.09 9.04
N THR A 185 -10.84 2.03 9.85
CA THR A 185 -11.24 2.11 11.27
C THR A 185 -10.20 1.49 12.18
N ASN A 186 -10.09 2.05 13.38
CA ASN A 186 -9.33 1.48 14.49
C ASN A 186 -10.07 0.34 15.21
N GLY A 187 -11.36 0.12 14.91
CA GLY A 187 -12.12 -1.02 15.40
C GLY A 187 -12.76 -0.88 16.78
N LEU A 188 -12.40 0.13 17.59
CA LEU A 188 -12.87 0.24 18.97
C LEU A 188 -14.40 0.33 19.06
N LEU A 189 -15.03 1.11 18.17
CA LEU A 189 -16.48 1.35 18.19
C LEU A 189 -17.26 0.36 17.32
N LEU A 190 -16.60 -0.65 16.75
CA LEU A 190 -17.31 -1.73 16.05
C LEU A 190 -18.19 -2.49 17.03
N ASN A 191 -19.39 -2.82 16.55
CA ASN A 191 -20.40 -3.66 17.18
C ASN A 191 -21.13 -4.43 16.06
N ASP A 192 -22.05 -5.33 16.42
CA ASP A 192 -22.74 -6.19 15.44
C ASP A 192 -23.47 -5.39 14.35
N GLU A 193 -24.13 -4.29 14.72
CA GLU A 193 -24.84 -3.41 13.77
C GLU A 193 -23.88 -2.77 12.75
N LYS A 194 -22.78 -2.17 13.23
CA LYS A 194 -21.78 -1.55 12.36
C LYS A 194 -21.11 -2.58 11.47
N ILE A 195 -20.77 -3.75 12.01
CA ILE A 195 -20.16 -4.84 11.25
C ILE A 195 -21.08 -5.29 10.11
N ASP A 196 -22.35 -5.55 10.41
CA ASP A 196 -23.34 -5.96 9.41
C ASP A 196 -23.53 -4.89 8.32
N TYR A 197 -23.67 -3.62 8.71
CA TYR A 197 -23.76 -2.51 7.76
C TYR A 197 -22.51 -2.41 6.90
N ILE A 198 -21.32 -2.47 7.50
CA ILE A 198 -20.05 -2.43 6.77
C ILE A 198 -19.98 -3.55 5.73
N ASN A 199 -20.34 -4.78 6.13
CA ASN A 199 -20.34 -5.95 5.27
C ASN A 199 -21.36 -5.88 4.14
N ARG A 200 -22.47 -5.16 4.31
CA ARG A 200 -23.45 -4.94 3.23
C ARG A 200 -23.03 -3.82 2.28
N HIS A 201 -22.58 -2.69 2.81
CA HIS A 201 -22.54 -1.43 2.07
C HIS A 201 -21.15 -0.99 1.58
N PHE A 202 -20.07 -1.39 2.26
CA PHE A 202 -18.72 -0.96 1.88
C PHE A 202 -18.07 -1.94 0.92
N HIS A 203 -17.36 -1.42 -0.07
CA HIS A 203 -16.60 -2.24 -1.02
C HIS A 203 -15.32 -2.79 -0.37
N ASN A 204 -14.60 -1.96 0.36
CA ASN A 204 -13.39 -2.33 1.08
C ASN A 204 -13.43 -1.83 2.53
N VAL A 205 -12.65 -2.46 3.40
CA VAL A 205 -12.46 -2.05 4.81
C VAL A 205 -11.00 -2.20 5.17
N VAL A 206 -10.44 -1.16 5.77
CA VAL A 206 -9.09 -1.17 6.30
C VAL A 206 -9.17 -1.26 7.83
N LEU A 207 -8.62 -2.33 8.39
CA LEU A 207 -8.70 -2.65 9.82
C LEU A 207 -7.34 -2.40 10.46
N SER A 208 -7.23 -1.36 11.28
CA SER A 208 -5.92 -0.93 11.76
C SER A 208 -5.45 -1.74 12.97
N ILE A 209 -4.40 -2.55 12.80
CA ILE A 209 -3.78 -3.40 13.83
C ILE A 209 -2.31 -3.66 13.48
N ASP A 210 -1.40 -3.41 14.42
CA ASP A 210 0.05 -3.40 14.12
C ASP A 210 0.75 -4.75 14.20
N GLY A 211 0.04 -5.81 14.61
CA GLY A 211 0.62 -7.14 14.76
C GLY A 211 0.46 -7.70 16.16
N ARG A 212 1.57 -8.10 16.78
CA ARG A 212 1.59 -8.69 18.13
C ARG A 212 0.98 -7.73 19.14
N ARG A 213 0.40 -8.29 20.21
CA ARG A 213 -0.36 -7.53 21.21
C ARG A 213 0.47 -6.40 21.82
N GLU A 214 1.68 -6.71 22.25
CA GLU A 214 2.60 -5.77 22.89
C GLU A 214 3.01 -4.62 21.96
N ILE A 215 3.14 -4.89 20.65
CA ILE A 215 3.45 -3.87 19.66
C ILE A 215 2.24 -2.96 19.43
N ASN A 216 1.07 -3.57 19.19
CA ASN A 216 -0.16 -2.84 18.98
C ASN A 216 -0.52 -1.97 20.20
N ASP A 217 -0.47 -2.53 21.41
CA ASP A 217 -0.87 -1.81 22.62
C ASP A 217 0.11 -0.69 22.98
N ALA A 218 1.41 -0.86 22.71
CA ALA A 218 2.39 0.20 22.90
C ALA A 218 2.18 1.38 21.93
N MET A 219 1.78 1.10 20.69
CA MET A 219 1.65 2.13 19.65
C MET A 219 0.25 2.69 19.48
N ARG A 220 -0.78 1.96 19.87
CA ARG A 220 -2.19 2.28 19.65
C ARG A 220 -2.99 2.27 20.96
N PRO A 221 -2.58 3.02 21.99
CA PRO A 221 -3.32 3.06 23.24
C PRO A 221 -4.67 3.79 23.07
N ILE A 222 -5.67 3.35 23.83
CA ILE A 222 -6.94 4.07 24.00
C ILE A 222 -6.66 5.39 24.70
N ALA A 223 -7.50 6.41 24.46
CA ALA A 223 -7.50 7.62 25.27
C ALA A 223 -7.61 7.25 26.77
N GLY A 224 -6.52 7.42 27.51
CA GLY A 224 -6.35 6.89 28.88
C GLY A 224 -5.18 5.91 29.06
N GLY A 225 -4.49 5.51 27.99
CA GLY A 225 -3.25 4.74 28.03
C GLY A 225 -3.39 3.22 28.08
N THR A 226 -4.62 2.69 28.06
CA THR A 226 -4.84 1.22 28.05
C THR A 226 -4.68 0.66 26.63
N GLY A 227 -4.16 -0.56 26.51
CA GLY A 227 -4.05 -1.27 25.23
C GLY A 227 -5.40 -1.49 24.53
N SER A 228 -5.39 -1.51 23.19
CA SER A 228 -6.59 -1.67 22.34
C SER A 228 -6.75 -3.07 21.75
N TYR A 229 -5.70 -3.89 21.75
CA TYR A 229 -5.61 -5.15 21.01
C TYR A 229 -6.74 -6.13 21.35
N ASP A 230 -6.95 -6.40 22.64
CA ASP A 230 -7.95 -7.38 23.12
C ASP A 230 -9.38 -6.98 22.74
N ILE A 231 -9.63 -5.69 22.50
CA ILE A 231 -10.94 -5.18 22.09
C ILE A 231 -11.12 -5.33 20.58
N ILE A 232 -10.09 -5.01 19.80
CA ILE A 232 -10.22 -4.85 18.34
C ILE A 232 -10.02 -6.17 17.60
N ALA A 233 -9.10 -7.04 18.04
CA ALA A 233 -8.77 -8.27 17.33
C ALA A 233 -9.98 -9.22 17.18
N PRO A 234 -10.80 -9.48 18.22
CA PRO A 234 -12.01 -10.30 18.06
C PRO A 234 -13.05 -9.67 17.12
N LYS A 235 -13.21 -8.34 17.16
CA LYS A 235 -14.16 -7.60 16.30
C LYS A 235 -13.73 -7.64 14.83
N PHE A 236 -12.43 -7.52 14.57
CA PHE A 236 -11.88 -7.67 13.22
C PHE A 236 -12.09 -9.07 12.68
N LYS A 237 -11.85 -10.11 13.49
CA LYS A 237 -12.15 -11.50 13.10
C LYS A 237 -13.64 -11.69 12.78
N GLN A 238 -14.54 -11.11 13.58
CA GLN A 238 -15.98 -11.16 13.33
C GLN A 238 -16.36 -10.45 12.03
N LEU A 239 -15.83 -9.25 11.78
CA LEU A 239 -16.08 -8.50 10.55
C LEU A 239 -15.63 -9.29 9.32
N VAL A 240 -14.41 -9.81 9.35
CA VAL A 240 -13.81 -10.61 8.28
C VAL A 240 -14.59 -11.89 8.02
N ALA A 241 -15.03 -12.60 9.06
CA ALA A 241 -15.83 -13.81 8.92
C ALA A 241 -17.15 -13.56 8.18
N GLY A 242 -17.76 -12.38 8.36
CA GLY A 242 -18.99 -11.97 7.66
C GLY A 242 -18.75 -11.27 6.31
N ARG A 243 -17.50 -11.09 5.87
CA ARG A 243 -17.15 -10.26 4.71
C ARG A 243 -17.43 -10.93 3.35
N GLY A 244 -17.44 -12.27 3.32
CA GLY A 244 -17.63 -13.04 2.10
C GLY A 244 -16.49 -12.85 1.10
N ASP A 245 -16.82 -12.43 -0.12
CA ASP A 245 -15.89 -12.15 -1.23
C ASP A 245 -15.48 -10.67 -1.33
N LYS A 246 -16.01 -9.80 -0.44
CA LYS A 246 -15.67 -8.38 -0.44
C LYS A 246 -14.27 -8.15 0.13
N SER A 247 -13.61 -7.13 -0.39
CA SER A 247 -12.26 -6.77 0.05
C SER A 247 -12.25 -6.29 1.50
N TYR A 248 -11.17 -6.67 2.18
CA TYR A 248 -10.68 -6.08 3.42
C TYR A 248 -9.17 -6.24 3.42
N TYR A 249 -8.47 -5.52 4.29
CA TYR A 249 -7.16 -5.95 4.77
C TYR A 249 -6.92 -5.43 6.18
N VAL A 250 -6.13 -6.16 6.95
CA VAL A 250 -5.55 -5.62 8.18
C VAL A 250 -4.34 -4.77 7.83
N ARG A 251 -4.26 -3.57 8.39
CA ARG A 251 -3.21 -2.58 8.13
C ARG A 251 -2.42 -2.33 9.41
N GLY A 252 -1.18 -2.77 9.43
CA GLY A 252 -0.22 -2.47 10.49
C GLY A 252 0.80 -1.44 10.05
N THR A 253 1.33 -0.67 10.99
CA THR A 253 2.46 0.23 10.77
C THR A 253 3.63 -0.24 11.62
N PHE A 254 4.79 -0.50 10.99
CA PHE A 254 6.01 -0.82 11.72
C PHE A 254 6.93 0.40 11.81
N THR A 255 7.65 0.49 12.91
CA THR A 255 8.50 1.62 13.31
C THR A 255 9.88 1.10 13.68
N ASN A 256 10.78 1.99 14.12
CA ASN A 256 12.04 1.58 14.76
C ASN A 256 11.87 0.74 16.05
N ARG A 257 10.66 0.56 16.57
CA ARG A 257 10.38 -0.26 17.76
C ARG A 257 10.05 -1.72 17.46
N ASN A 258 9.82 -2.06 16.20
CA ASN A 258 9.48 -3.41 15.76
C ASN A 258 10.04 -3.69 14.36
N ILE A 259 11.36 -3.54 14.23
CA ILE A 259 12.08 -3.85 12.98
C ILE A 259 11.98 -5.35 12.60
N ASP A 260 11.63 -6.22 13.55
CA ASP A 260 11.24 -7.63 13.34
C ASP A 260 9.76 -7.76 12.90
N PHE A 261 9.30 -6.86 12.03
CA PHE A 261 7.89 -6.74 11.63
C PHE A 261 7.35 -7.95 10.88
N ASP A 262 8.22 -8.83 10.36
CA ASP A 262 7.82 -10.12 9.78
C ASP A 262 7.07 -10.97 10.81
N ARG A 263 7.44 -10.88 12.09
CA ARG A 263 6.74 -11.56 13.19
C ARG A 263 5.36 -10.98 13.44
N ASP A 264 5.18 -9.68 13.23
CA ASP A 264 3.89 -9.01 13.29
C ASP A 264 2.98 -9.45 12.14
N VAL A 265 3.53 -9.58 10.92
CA VAL A 265 2.83 -10.13 9.75
C VAL A 265 2.40 -11.58 10.00
N LEU A 266 3.31 -12.43 10.49
CA LEU A 266 3.02 -13.84 10.78
C LEU A 266 1.94 -13.97 11.87
N HIS A 267 2.00 -13.15 12.92
CA HIS A 267 0.99 -13.12 13.96
C HIS A 267 -0.41 -12.78 13.42
N LEU A 268 -0.51 -11.80 12.51
CA LEU A 268 -1.78 -11.48 11.84
C LEU A 268 -2.29 -12.65 10.98
N ALA A 269 -1.39 -13.36 10.30
CA ALA A 269 -1.73 -14.57 9.55
C ALA A 269 -2.24 -15.70 10.48
N ASP A 270 -1.59 -15.91 11.64
CA ASP A 270 -2.00 -16.89 12.66
C ASP A 270 -3.38 -16.60 13.26
N LEU A 271 -3.79 -15.32 13.30
CA LEU A 271 -5.15 -14.92 13.68
C LEU A 271 -6.22 -15.29 12.62
N GLY A 272 -5.79 -15.67 11.41
CA GLY A 272 -6.62 -16.05 10.29
C GLY A 272 -6.86 -14.95 9.25
N PHE A 273 -6.16 -13.81 9.35
CA PHE A 273 -6.26 -12.75 8.33
C PHE A 273 -5.49 -13.15 7.08
N LYS A 274 -6.17 -13.10 5.92
CA LYS A 274 -5.61 -13.51 4.62
C LYS A 274 -5.05 -12.34 3.83
N GLU A 275 -5.59 -11.15 4.07
CA GLU A 275 -5.22 -9.91 3.40
C GLU A 275 -4.58 -8.99 4.44
N THR A 276 -3.25 -8.82 4.35
CA THR A 276 -2.45 -8.09 5.33
C THR A 276 -1.54 -7.11 4.60
N SER A 277 -1.50 -5.87 5.09
CA SER A 277 -0.50 -4.87 4.71
C SER A 277 0.19 -4.35 5.96
N VAL A 278 1.49 -4.56 6.09
CA VAL A 278 2.30 -3.97 7.17
C VAL A 278 3.36 -3.10 6.51
N GLU A 279 3.28 -1.80 6.76
CA GLU A 279 4.04 -0.78 6.01
C GLU A 279 4.88 0.07 6.97
N PRO A 280 6.01 0.62 6.50
CA PRO A 280 6.84 1.48 7.32
C PRO A 280 6.07 2.73 7.74
N VAL A 281 6.38 3.23 8.92
CA VAL A 281 5.88 4.53 9.38
C VAL A 281 6.25 5.64 8.40
N VAL A 282 5.28 6.49 8.11
CA VAL A 282 5.49 7.71 7.33
C VAL A 282 5.73 8.85 8.32
N SER A 283 6.98 9.26 8.46
CA SER A 283 7.40 10.28 9.42
C SER A 283 8.59 11.08 8.88
N SER A 284 8.87 12.22 9.52
CA SER A 284 10.14 12.92 9.29
C SER A 284 11.31 12.09 9.84
N PRO A 285 12.53 12.22 9.30
CA PRO A 285 13.69 11.50 9.81
C PRO A 285 13.97 11.74 11.30
N ASP A 286 13.65 12.93 11.82
CA ASP A 286 13.89 13.32 13.21
C ASP A 286 12.78 12.90 14.20
N ASP A 287 11.70 12.29 13.71
CA ASP A 287 10.58 11.86 14.55
C ASP A 287 10.96 10.63 15.40
N LEU A 288 10.41 10.54 16.62
CA LEU A 288 10.80 9.52 17.62
C LEU A 288 10.72 8.06 17.14
N PHE A 289 9.80 7.78 16.21
CA PHE A 289 9.50 6.44 15.71
C PHE A 289 10.04 6.18 14.29
N SER A 290 10.75 7.15 13.71
CA SER A 290 11.27 7.07 12.34
C SER A 290 12.24 5.89 12.17
N LEU A 291 12.20 5.28 10.99
CA LEU A 291 13.21 4.33 10.55
C LEU A 291 14.42 5.08 10.00
N SER A 292 15.61 4.54 10.24
CA SER A 292 16.89 5.09 9.83
C SER A 292 17.65 4.13 8.90
N GLU A 293 18.70 4.62 8.25
CA GLU A 293 19.59 3.76 7.45
C GLU A 293 20.24 2.63 8.27
N ALA A 294 20.41 2.83 9.59
CA ALA A 294 20.97 1.83 10.49
C ALA A 294 20.02 0.64 10.72
N ASP A 295 18.72 0.81 10.46
CA ASP A 295 17.71 -0.25 10.62
C ASP A 295 17.63 -1.16 9.38
N LEU A 296 18.08 -0.68 8.22
CA LEU A 296 17.96 -1.39 6.94
C LEU A 296 18.58 -2.81 6.95
N PRO A 297 19.78 -3.05 7.53
CA PRO A 297 20.36 -4.40 7.56
C PRO A 297 19.52 -5.42 8.34
N ALA A 298 18.67 -4.99 9.28
CA ALA A 298 17.77 -5.87 10.01
C ALA A 298 16.44 -6.12 9.28
N ILE A 299 16.07 -5.21 8.37
CA ILE A 299 14.83 -5.26 7.57
C ILE A 299 14.99 -6.13 6.31
N TYR A 300 16.19 -6.18 5.71
CA TYR A 300 16.44 -6.81 4.40
C TYR A 300 17.08 -8.20 4.43
#